data_AF-A0A1F2TKJ7-F1
#
_entry.id   AF-A0A1F2TKJ7-F1
#
_cell.length_a   1.000
_cell.length_b   1.000
_cell.length_c   1.000
_cell.angle_alpha   90.00
_cell.angle_beta   90.00
_cell.angle_gamma   90.00
#
_symmetry.space_group_name_H-M   'P 1'
#
loop_
_entity.id
_entity.type
_entity.pdbx_description
1 polymer ?
#
loop_
_entity_poly.entity_id
_entity_poly.type
_entity_poly.pdbx_seq_one_letter_code
_entity_poly.pdbx_strand_id
1 'polypeptide(L)'
;MDDTKRLGTFADKHKMMVGYHGHTKTGPLDWETALGYARYNGVNLDLGHFIAGLNTSPIPYLKAHHDRVTHIHVKDRKLNNGPNVPFGEGDTPIKEALQLIRDNTWNIQATIEFEYPVPPGSDRMKEIAKCAEYCRAALA
;
A
#
# COMPACT_ATOMS: atom_id res chain seq x y z
N MET A 1 -0.35 15.84 -11.84
CA MET A 1 -1.60 15.87 -11.05
C MET A 1 -2.83 16.16 -11.90
N ASP A 2 -2.72 16.81 -13.06
CA ASP A 2 -3.89 17.03 -13.94
C ASP A 2 -4.61 15.74 -14.37
N ASP A 3 -3.87 14.63 -14.50
CA ASP A 3 -4.47 13.33 -14.81
C ASP A 3 -5.40 12.82 -13.71
N THR A 4 -5.09 13.02 -12.42
CA THR A 4 -5.96 12.58 -11.33
C THR A 4 -7.24 13.42 -11.27
N LYS A 5 -7.17 14.70 -11.67
CA LYS A 5 -8.35 15.56 -11.85
C LYS A 5 -9.23 15.10 -13.02
N ARG A 6 -8.61 14.82 -14.17
CA ARG A 6 -9.31 14.35 -15.37
C ARG A 6 -9.98 13.00 -15.12
N LEU A 7 -9.23 12.03 -14.58
CA LEU A 7 -9.75 10.70 -14.26
C LEU A 7 -10.83 10.77 -13.19
N GLY A 8 -10.67 11.62 -12.17
CA GLY A 8 -11.67 11.82 -11.13
C GLY A 8 -13.02 12.31 -11.65
N THR A 9 -13.02 13.18 -12.65
CA THR A 9 -14.27 13.61 -13.32
C THR A 9 -15.03 12.42 -13.91
N PHE A 10 -14.32 11.47 -14.53
CA PHE A 10 -14.94 10.25 -15.06
C PHE A 10 -15.36 9.29 -13.94
N ALA A 11 -14.52 9.16 -12.91
CA ALA A 11 -14.80 8.35 -11.72
C ALA A 11 -16.12 8.77 -11.07
N ASP A 12 -16.33 10.08 -10.88
CA ASP A 12 -17.56 10.64 -10.31
C ASP A 12 -18.78 10.43 -11.22
N LYS A 13 -18.61 10.65 -12.53
CA LYS A 13 -19.68 10.41 -13.51
C LYS A 13 -20.17 8.96 -13.50
N HIS A 14 -19.24 8.02 -13.37
CA HIS A 14 -19.53 6.58 -13.44
C HIS A 14 -19.67 5.92 -12.06
N LYS A 15 -19.50 6.67 -10.97
CA LYS A 15 -19.51 6.17 -9.59
C LYS A 15 -18.57 4.98 -9.38
N MET A 16 -17.39 5.05 -10.01
CA MET A 16 -16.40 3.99 -10.02
C MET A 16 -15.12 4.49 -9.35
N MET A 17 -14.73 3.82 -8.28
CA MET A 17 -13.54 4.20 -7.52
C MET A 17 -12.27 3.97 -8.35
N VAL A 18 -11.38 4.97 -8.38
CA VAL A 18 -10.05 4.89 -9.01
C VAL A 18 -8.98 4.94 -7.93
N GLY A 19 -8.38 3.79 -7.63
CA GLY A 19 -7.27 3.68 -6.67
C GLY A 19 -5.94 4.06 -7.33
N TYR A 20 -5.41 5.24 -7.00
CA TYR A 20 -4.11 5.68 -7.49
C TYR A 20 -2.98 5.03 -6.70
N HIS A 21 -1.99 4.47 -7.40
CA HIS A 21 -0.81 3.84 -6.81
C HIS A 21 0.33 4.86 -6.69
N GLY A 22 0.89 5.00 -5.48
CA GLY A 22 1.96 5.95 -5.18
C GLY A 22 3.30 5.25 -5.01
N HIS A 23 4.34 5.78 -5.65
CA HIS A 23 5.72 5.33 -5.47
C HIS A 23 6.44 6.18 -4.41
N THR A 24 7.75 6.01 -4.24
CA THR A 24 8.55 6.63 -3.16
C THR A 24 8.55 8.16 -3.12
N LYS A 25 8.10 8.85 -4.16
CA LYS A 25 7.98 10.31 -4.19
C LYS A 25 6.60 10.82 -3.82
N THR A 26 5.61 9.94 -3.72
CA THR A 26 4.22 10.32 -3.44
C THR A 26 4.04 10.54 -1.95
N GLY A 27 3.74 11.79 -1.57
CA GLY A 27 3.54 12.20 -0.19
C GLY A 27 2.07 12.49 0.17
N PRO A 28 1.80 12.82 1.44
CA PRO A 28 0.45 13.19 1.90
C PRO A 28 -0.19 14.32 1.08
N LEU A 29 0.57 15.34 0.70
CA LEU A 29 0.04 16.47 -0.09
C LEU A 29 -0.42 16.04 -1.49
N ASP A 30 0.28 15.11 -2.14
CA ASP A 30 -0.13 14.57 -3.44
C ASP A 30 -1.47 13.84 -3.31
N TRP A 31 -1.63 13.08 -2.22
CA TRP A 31 -2.88 12.39 -1.92
C TRP A 31 -4.03 13.34 -1.61
N GLU A 32 -3.82 14.33 -0.73
CA GLU A 32 -4.83 15.36 -0.44
C GLU A 32 -5.29 16.06 -1.71
N THR A 33 -4.34 16.43 -2.57
CA THR A 33 -4.63 17.07 -3.86
C THR A 33 -5.47 16.16 -4.75
N ALA A 34 -5.06 14.91 -4.94
CA ALA A 34 -5.77 13.96 -5.80
C ALA A 34 -7.18 13.63 -5.25
N LEU A 35 -7.32 13.41 -3.95
CA LEU A 35 -8.59 13.07 -3.30
C LEU A 35 -9.56 14.27 -3.24
N GLY A 36 -9.04 15.49 -3.27
CA GLY A 36 -9.84 16.72 -3.34
C GLY A 36 -10.47 16.98 -4.72
N TYR A 37 -9.97 16.36 -5.79
CA TYR A 37 -10.51 16.58 -7.13
C TYR A 37 -11.82 15.86 -7.43
N ALA A 38 -12.10 14.74 -6.77
CA ALA A 38 -13.28 13.93 -7.06
C ALA A 38 -13.64 13.01 -5.88
N ARG A 39 -14.93 12.69 -5.73
CA ARG A 39 -15.44 11.80 -4.67
C ARG A 39 -14.95 10.36 -4.85
N TYR A 40 -14.86 9.89 -6.10
CA TYR A 40 -14.45 8.53 -6.45
C TYR A 40 -12.96 8.41 -6.80
N ASN A 41 -12.15 9.39 -6.41
CA ASN A 41 -10.71 9.19 -6.31
C ASN A 41 -10.39 8.41 -5.02
N GLY A 42 -9.47 7.47 -5.10
CA GLY A 42 -9.05 6.66 -3.97
C GLY A 42 -7.56 6.38 -4.02
N VAL A 43 -7.08 5.70 -2.98
CA VAL A 43 -5.66 5.40 -2.81
C VAL A 43 -5.44 3.90 -2.85
N ASN A 44 -4.47 3.48 -3.67
CA ASN A 44 -3.77 2.21 -3.53
C ASN A 44 -2.52 2.51 -2.69
N LEU A 45 -2.60 2.33 -1.38
CA LEU A 45 -1.50 2.70 -0.49
C LEU A 45 -0.44 1.59 -0.50
N ASP A 46 0.71 1.85 -1.11
CA ASP A 46 1.86 0.95 -1.01
C ASP A 46 2.68 1.28 0.24
N LEU A 47 2.68 0.36 1.20
CA LEU A 47 3.36 0.57 2.48
C LEU A 47 4.88 0.64 2.33
N GLY A 48 5.45 -0.17 1.43
CA GLY A 48 6.89 -0.24 1.19
C GLY A 48 7.41 1.00 0.49
N HIS A 49 6.72 1.49 -0.54
CA HIS A 49 7.06 2.76 -1.18
C HIS A 49 6.95 3.94 -0.20
N PHE A 50 5.89 3.98 0.62
CA PHE A 50 5.68 5.04 1.59
C PHE A 50 6.84 5.13 2.58
N ILE A 51 7.19 4.02 3.23
CA ILE A 51 8.25 4.04 4.24
C ILE A 51 9.63 4.28 3.63
N ALA A 52 9.94 3.66 2.49
CA ALA A 52 11.24 3.83 1.85
C ALA A 52 11.43 5.26 1.32
N GLY A 53 10.37 5.87 0.81
CA GLY A 53 10.42 7.22 0.24
C GLY A 53 10.38 8.33 1.28
N LEU A 54 9.48 8.22 2.25
CA LEU A 54 9.19 9.27 3.22
C LEU A 54 9.89 9.09 4.56
N ASN A 55 10.51 7.92 4.80
CA ASN A 55 11.19 7.57 6.05
C ASN A 55 10.30 7.72 7.29
N THR A 56 9.00 7.49 7.12
CA THR A 56 8.00 7.55 8.19
C THR A 56 6.95 6.47 8.01
N SER A 57 6.24 6.15 9.09
CA SER A 57 5.24 5.08 9.07
C SER A 57 4.03 5.48 8.22
N PRO A 58 3.50 4.57 7.36
CA PRO A 58 2.23 4.76 6.66
C PRO A 58 1.00 4.60 7.56
N ILE A 59 1.16 4.10 8.80
CA ILE A 59 0.06 3.77 9.70
C ILE A 59 -0.81 4.98 10.06
N PRO A 60 -0.26 6.16 10.41
CA PRO A 60 -1.08 7.35 10.67
C PRO A 60 -1.91 7.77 9.45
N TYR A 61 -1.35 7.68 8.24
CA TYR A 61 -2.06 7.98 7.01
C TYR A 61 -3.21 6.99 6.78
N LEU A 62 -2.95 5.68 6.94
CA LEU A 62 -3.97 4.65 6.82
C LEU A 62 -5.12 4.88 7.82
N LYS A 63 -4.82 5.24 9.08
CA LYS A 63 -5.85 5.58 10.08
C LYS A 63 -6.70 6.77 9.65
N ALA A 64 -6.06 7.85 9.18
CA ALA A 64 -6.73 9.10 8.84
C ALA A 64 -7.60 9.00 7.57
N HIS A 65 -7.24 8.12 6.63
CA HIS A 65 -7.84 8.09 5.28
C HIS A 65 -8.38 6.71 4.86
N HIS A 66 -8.61 5.80 5.82
CA HIS A 66 -9.07 4.44 5.55
C HIS A 66 -10.34 4.37 4.67
N ASP A 67 -11.23 5.36 4.76
CA ASP A 67 -12.45 5.48 3.96
C ASP A 67 -12.19 5.76 2.46
N ARG A 68 -11.00 6.26 2.12
CA ARG A 68 -10.54 6.55 0.76
C ARG A 68 -9.46 5.59 0.27
N VAL A 69 -8.97 4.70 1.13
CA VAL A 69 -8.05 3.63 0.73
C VAL A 69 -8.86 2.49 0.12
N THR A 70 -8.57 2.18 -1.14
CA THR A 70 -9.24 1.10 -1.88
C THR A 70 -8.66 -0.26 -1.52
N HIS A 71 -7.34 -0.33 -1.43
CA HIS A 71 -6.56 -1.48 -1.02
C HIS A 71 -5.15 -1.01 -0.69
N ILE A 72 -4.39 -1.86 0.01
CA ILE A 72 -2.98 -1.64 0.28
C ILE A 72 -2.13 -2.63 -0.50
N HIS A 73 -0.95 -2.20 -0.94
CA HIS A 73 0.11 -3.12 -1.33
C HIS A 73 1.00 -3.40 -0.12
N VAL A 74 1.18 -4.68 0.15
CA VAL A 74 2.15 -5.16 1.12
C VAL A 74 3.36 -5.70 0.36
N LYS A 75 4.51 -5.09 0.62
CA LYS A 75 5.85 -5.51 0.23
C LYS A 75 6.78 -5.06 1.33
N ASP A 76 7.79 -5.86 1.64
CA ASP A 76 8.76 -5.47 2.66
C ASP A 76 9.95 -4.77 2.03
N ARG A 77 10.36 -3.65 2.62
CA ARG A 77 11.32 -2.72 2.03
C ARG A 77 12.10 -2.00 3.12
N LYS A 78 13.35 -1.65 2.81
CA LYS A 78 14.19 -0.82 3.69
C LYS A 78 13.93 0.67 3.53
N LEU A 79 14.12 1.43 4.60
CA LEU A 79 14.15 2.89 4.65
C LEU A 79 15.14 3.49 3.64
N ASN A 80 15.06 4.80 3.42
CA ASN A 80 15.99 5.61 2.62
C ASN A 80 16.10 5.16 1.16
N ASN A 81 14.96 4.91 0.52
CA ASN A 81 14.84 4.33 -0.82
C ASN A 81 15.55 2.97 -0.96
N GLY A 82 15.72 2.24 0.15
CA GLY A 82 16.37 0.94 0.18
C GLY A 82 15.65 -0.14 -0.62
N PRO A 83 16.24 -1.33 -0.76
CA PRO A 83 15.71 -2.40 -1.60
C PRO A 83 14.46 -3.05 -1.00
N ASN A 84 13.69 -3.71 -1.88
CA ASN A 84 12.68 -4.70 -1.48
C ASN A 84 13.40 -5.95 -0.94
N VAL A 85 12.89 -6.52 0.15
CA VAL A 85 13.47 -7.66 0.86
C VAL A 85 12.38 -8.69 1.21
N PRO A 86 12.74 -9.93 1.59
CA PRO A 86 11.76 -10.88 2.10
C PRO A 86 10.95 -10.33 3.28
N PHE A 87 9.70 -10.77 3.41
CA PHE A 87 8.79 -10.27 4.45
C PHE A 87 9.31 -10.60 5.85
N GLY A 88 9.40 -9.57 6.71
CA GLY A 88 9.94 -9.65 8.06
C GLY A 88 11.41 -9.24 8.17
N GLU A 89 12.08 -8.97 7.04
CA GLU A 89 13.49 -8.55 7.02
C GLU A 89 13.65 -7.05 6.75
N GLY A 90 12.60 -6.35 6.32
CA GLY A 90 12.61 -4.94 6.01
C GLY A 90 12.13 -4.08 7.18
N ASP A 91 11.73 -2.85 6.85
CA ASP A 91 11.26 -1.87 7.82
C ASP A 91 9.74 -1.61 7.66
N THR A 92 9.09 -2.17 6.64
CA THR A 92 7.67 -1.94 6.35
C THR A 92 6.80 -2.50 7.48
N PRO A 93 5.85 -1.72 8.05
CA PRO A 93 5.00 -2.17 9.15
C PRO A 93 3.82 -3.03 8.66
N ILE A 94 4.11 -4.13 7.93
CA ILE A 94 3.10 -5.00 7.31
C ILE A 94 2.18 -5.59 8.39
N LYS A 95 2.75 -6.21 9.42
CA LYS A 95 1.98 -6.81 10.52
C LYS A 95 1.06 -5.80 11.20
N GLU A 96 1.58 -4.62 11.53
CA GLU A 96 0.80 -3.56 12.17
C GLU A 96 -0.36 -3.09 11.28
N ALA A 97 -0.13 -2.89 9.98
CA ALA A 97 -1.16 -2.49 9.05
C ALA A 97 -2.26 -3.55 8.90
N LEU A 98 -1.87 -4.83 8.79
CA LEU A 98 -2.81 -5.95 8.70
C LEU A 98 -3.70 -6.05 9.94
N GLN A 99 -3.09 -5.95 11.13
CA GLN A 99 -3.83 -6.00 12.39
C GLN A 99 -4.73 -4.78 12.58
N LEU A 100 -4.26 -3.59 12.20
CA LEU A 100 -5.07 -2.37 12.24
C LEU A 100 -6.33 -2.49 11.37
N ILE A 101 -6.20 -2.98 10.13
CA ILE A 101 -7.33 -3.18 9.22
C ILE A 101 -8.32 -4.20 9.82
N ARG A 102 -7.81 -5.34 10.32
CA ARG A 102 -8.61 -6.40 10.96
C ARG A 102 -9.39 -5.86 12.16
N ASP A 103 -8.69 -5.23 13.09
CA ASP A 103 -9.23 -4.83 14.39
C ASP A 103 -10.26 -3.70 14.26
N ASN A 104 -10.15 -2.86 13.22
CA ASN A 104 -11.14 -1.83 12.89
C ASN A 104 -12.19 -2.30 11.89
N THR A 105 -12.16 -3.56 11.44
CA THR A 105 -13.10 -4.13 10.46
C THR A 105 -13.20 -3.32 9.15
N TRP A 106 -12.10 -2.68 8.74
CA TRP A 106 -12.09 -1.88 7.52
C TRP A 106 -12.18 -2.78 6.28
N ASN A 107 -13.00 -2.39 5.32
CA ASN A 107 -13.14 -3.08 4.04
C ASN A 107 -11.96 -2.73 3.10
N ILE A 108 -10.75 -3.09 3.51
CA ILE A 108 -9.50 -2.82 2.78
C ILE A 108 -8.79 -4.14 2.55
N GLN A 109 -8.58 -4.49 1.28
CA GLN A 109 -7.79 -5.67 0.92
C GLN A 109 -6.29 -5.36 1.06
N ALA A 110 -5.53 -6.29 1.63
CA ALA A 110 -4.08 -6.30 1.53
C ALA A 110 -3.63 -7.20 0.37
N THR A 111 -2.99 -6.61 -0.63
CA THR A 111 -2.48 -7.30 -1.83
C THR A 111 -0.97 -7.46 -1.73
N ILE A 112 -0.47 -8.69 -1.82
CA ILE A 112 0.97 -8.97 -1.86
C ILE A 112 1.51 -8.49 -3.22
N GLU A 113 2.45 -7.56 -3.19
CA GLU A 113 3.18 -7.12 -4.37
C GLU A 113 4.61 -7.66 -4.33
N PHE A 114 4.83 -8.74 -5.06
CA PHE A 114 6.09 -9.48 -5.02
C PHE A 114 7.17 -8.83 -5.87
N GLU A 115 8.18 -8.22 -5.23
CA GLU A 115 9.21 -7.46 -5.94
C GLU A 115 10.64 -7.62 -5.39
N TYR A 116 10.86 -8.46 -4.38
CA TYR A 116 12.23 -8.75 -3.95
C TYR A 116 12.87 -9.80 -4.87
N PRO A 117 14.21 -9.75 -5.07
CA PRO A 117 14.90 -10.77 -5.86
C PRO A 117 14.70 -12.16 -5.27
N VAL A 118 14.33 -13.14 -6.10
CA VAL A 118 14.18 -14.54 -5.64
C VAL A 118 15.53 -15.02 -5.08
N PRO A 119 15.60 -15.47 -3.81
CA PRO A 119 16.85 -15.92 -3.21
C PRO A 119 17.42 -17.18 -3.91
N PRO A 120 18.75 -17.36 -3.93
CA PRO A 120 19.36 -18.57 -4.44
C PRO A 120 18.77 -19.84 -3.80
N GLY A 121 18.47 -20.85 -4.62
CA GLY A 121 17.85 -22.10 -4.15
C GLY A 121 16.33 -22.04 -3.93
N SER A 122 15.68 -20.90 -4.22
CA SER A 122 14.23 -20.76 -4.18
C SER A 122 13.61 -20.51 -5.57
N ASP A 123 12.29 -20.35 -5.61
CA ASP A 123 11.53 -19.94 -6.79
C ASP A 123 10.40 -18.98 -6.41
N ARG A 124 9.85 -18.29 -7.41
CA ARG A 124 8.82 -17.26 -7.19
C ARG A 124 7.60 -17.77 -6.43
N MET A 125 7.17 -19.00 -6.67
CA MET A 125 5.96 -19.54 -6.04
C MET A 125 6.21 -19.87 -4.56
N LYS A 126 7.39 -20.44 -4.24
CA LYS A 126 7.81 -20.63 -2.84
C LYS A 126 7.90 -19.31 -2.08
N GLU A 127 8.46 -18.29 -2.71
CA GLU A 127 8.62 -16.98 -2.09
C GLU A 127 7.27 -16.25 -1.90
N ILE A 128 6.35 -16.34 -2.86
CA ILE A 128 4.97 -15.84 -2.68
C ILE A 128 4.25 -16.59 -1.56
N ALA A 129 4.43 -17.92 -1.45
CA ALA A 129 3.84 -18.72 -0.37
C ALA A 129 4.33 -18.25 1.00
N LYS A 130 5.62 -17.96 1.17
CA LYS A 130 6.18 -17.37 2.39
C LYS A 130 5.56 -16.01 2.73
N CYS A 131 5.35 -15.15 1.73
CA CYS A 131 4.67 -13.86 1.94
C CYS A 131 3.24 -14.08 2.46
N ALA A 132 2.50 -15.03 1.88
CA ALA A 132 1.16 -15.37 2.33
C ALA A 132 1.14 -15.96 3.74
N GLU A 133 2.08 -16.85 4.07
CA GLU A 133 2.26 -17.41 5.41
C GLU A 133 2.56 -16.33 6.45
N TYR A 134 3.45 -15.39 6.14
CA TYR A 134 3.72 -14.23 6.98
C TYR A 134 2.45 -13.43 7.27
N CYS A 135 1.66 -13.11 6.23
CA CYS A 135 0.41 -12.37 6.39
C CYS A 135 -0.62 -13.16 7.23
N ARG A 136 -0.72 -14.48 7.06
CA ARG A 136 -1.59 -15.34 7.88
C ARG A 136 -1.16 -15.32 9.35
N ALA A 137 0.13 -15.47 9.63
CA ALA A 137 0.67 -15.44 10.98
C ALA A 137 0.49 -14.06 11.65
N ALA A 138 0.57 -12.97 10.88
CA ALA A 138 0.30 -11.62 11.37
C ALA A 138 -1.17 -11.42 11.79
N LEU A 139 -2.10 -12.11 11.12
CA LEU A 139 -3.55 -12.00 11.34
C LEU A 139 -4.11 -13.02 12.34
N ALA A 140 -3.31 -14.00 12.76
CA ALA A 140 -3.68 -15.02 13.74
C ALA A 140 -4.02 -14.44 15.12
#